data_AF-A0A432XG22-F1
#
_entry.id   AF-A0A432XG22-F1
#
_cell.length_a   1.000
_cell.length_b   1.000
_cell.length_c   1.000
_cell.angle_alpha   90.00
_cell.angle_beta   90.00
_cell.angle_gamma   90.00
#
_symmetry.space_group_name_H-M   'P 1'
#
loop_
_entity.id
_entity.type
_entity.pdbx_description
1 polymer ?
#
loop_
_entity_poly.entity_id
_entity_poly.type
_entity_poly.pdbx_seq_one_letter_code
_entity_poly.pdbx_strand_id
1 'polypeptide(L)'
;MAENWTIDDAEELYGVNRWGAGYFSIGANGSIQIAPNHRLPDVTIDMKDVVDEILAEGIQLPAVIRFHDILRSQVEILNETFAKTIEDAGYNARYIGVFPIKVNQMREVVEEIIDAGEPYDYGLEAGSKPELMAVLAYNENPNALTVLNGYKDEDYLTLALLGRQLRRKMIIVIEKYSELEMLIPLAKKLGVEPMIGLRSKMMVRSAGKWAGSSGDRAKFGLSITEILNIVELLKKEDMLHCAKLLHFHIGSQMSDIRKVKEAVSEGARLYAKLVQIGVPLEYLDIGGGLGIDYDGTSSTTDSSRNYSTDEYVADVVYGVKQICDLEEVPHPNLVSESGRAITAHHSCVVTNIVGEIKNTGAQFDITPTEGEHILVSNMRELVNGSDMHPQERYNDAASFKQSAYEAFKLGILSLDEMAKLDTMYWRILSEIHSSLDRESFVFQELEELEDMLASQYLCNFSIFQSAADTWAIGQVLPIVPINRLDEKPEVRCSIVDITCDSDGKLSKYIEGTEISDNIPMHSLRKGEDYHVGMFLTGAYQDVMGDMHNLFGRLTEVHIYCHDDEPGDFYIEEVVPGTSAEKVLETMQYNTDFMAKTVKKSIDREVRKGHIAPREGVKWTDYYEKCLAGSTYLKV
;
A
#
# COMPACT_ATOMS: atom_id res chain seq x y z
N MET A 1 -33.09 19.01 -15.11
CA MET A 1 -32.62 19.80 -13.95
C MET A 1 -31.48 18.99 -13.39
N ALA A 2 -30.27 19.54 -13.28
CA ALA A 2 -29.16 18.79 -12.70
C ALA A 2 -29.54 18.44 -11.26
N GLU A 3 -29.53 17.16 -10.92
CA GLU A 3 -29.67 16.71 -9.53
C GLU A 3 -28.58 17.42 -8.71
N ASN A 4 -28.98 18.02 -7.59
CA ASN A 4 -28.04 18.66 -6.67
C ASN A 4 -27.17 17.55 -6.09
N TRP A 5 -25.88 17.58 -6.41
CA TRP A 5 -24.90 16.65 -5.85
C TRP A 5 -24.86 16.76 -4.32
N THR A 6 -24.73 15.62 -3.66
CA THR A 6 -24.75 15.46 -2.21
C THR A 6 -23.55 14.63 -1.74
N ILE A 7 -23.31 14.63 -0.42
CA ILE A 7 -22.30 13.76 0.20
C ILE A 7 -22.62 12.28 -0.04
N ASP A 8 -23.91 11.91 -0.08
CA ASP A 8 -24.33 10.53 -0.35
C ASP A 8 -23.94 10.10 -1.78
N ASP A 9 -24.03 11.01 -2.76
CA ASP A 9 -23.58 10.74 -4.13
C ASP A 9 -22.05 10.56 -4.19
N ALA A 10 -21.30 11.35 -3.41
CA ALA A 10 -19.85 11.20 -3.31
C ALA A 10 -19.44 9.90 -2.60
N GLU A 11 -20.20 9.48 -1.58
CA GLU A 11 -20.00 8.19 -0.92
C GLU A 11 -20.34 7.02 -1.83
N GLU A 12 -21.41 7.12 -2.62
CA GLU A 12 -21.74 6.11 -3.63
C GLU A 12 -20.60 6.00 -4.66
N LEU A 13 -20.04 7.13 -5.11
CA LEU A 13 -18.95 7.18 -6.07
C LEU A 13 -17.61 6.66 -5.52
N TYR A 14 -17.15 7.19 -4.39
CA TYR A 14 -15.80 6.94 -3.87
C TYR A 14 -15.73 5.81 -2.83
N GLY A 15 -16.86 5.45 -2.22
CA GLY A 15 -16.97 4.35 -1.25
C GLY A 15 -16.17 4.54 0.03
N VAL A 16 -15.95 5.78 0.47
CA VAL A 16 -15.05 6.10 1.60
C VAL A 16 -15.43 5.33 2.86
N ASN A 17 -16.71 5.27 3.23
CA ASN A 17 -17.14 4.52 4.40
C ASN A 17 -16.92 3.01 4.24
N ARG A 18 -17.00 2.47 3.01
CA ARG A 18 -16.87 1.04 2.74
C ARG A 18 -15.43 0.55 2.95
N TRP A 19 -14.44 1.17 2.33
CA TRP A 19 -13.03 0.80 2.53
C TRP A 19 -12.41 1.45 3.79
N GLY A 20 -13.00 2.55 4.27
CA GLY A 20 -12.52 3.31 5.42
C GLY A 20 -12.66 2.59 6.75
N ALA A 21 -13.48 1.54 6.83
CA ALA A 21 -13.65 0.67 8.01
C ALA A 21 -13.98 1.43 9.32
N GLY A 22 -14.67 2.57 9.21
CA GLY A 22 -15.02 3.46 10.31
C GLY A 22 -13.91 4.43 10.72
N TYR A 23 -12.72 4.37 10.10
CA TYR A 23 -11.63 5.33 10.31
C TYR A 23 -11.70 6.52 9.35
N PHE A 24 -12.26 6.32 8.16
CA PHE A 24 -12.41 7.38 7.16
C PHE A 24 -13.88 7.50 6.76
N SER A 25 -14.35 8.73 6.64
CA SER A 25 -15.70 9.07 6.16
C SER A 25 -15.69 10.42 5.45
N ILE A 26 -16.81 10.80 4.83
CA ILE A 26 -16.98 12.12 4.21
C ILE A 26 -17.78 13.02 5.16
N GLY A 27 -17.20 14.16 5.54
CA GLY A 27 -17.84 15.15 6.40
C GLY A 27 -18.88 15.99 5.67
N ALA A 28 -19.76 16.65 6.44
CA ALA A 28 -20.81 17.52 5.89
C ALA A 28 -20.27 18.76 5.14
N ASN A 29 -18.99 19.11 5.35
CA ASN A 29 -18.24 20.15 4.66
C ASN A 29 -17.51 19.65 3.41
N GLY A 30 -17.71 18.39 3.01
CA GLY A 30 -17.09 17.81 1.81
C GLY A 30 -15.61 17.47 1.96
N SER A 31 -15.06 17.41 3.17
CA SER A 31 -13.71 16.90 3.44
C SER A 31 -13.73 15.48 3.98
N ILE A 32 -12.61 14.77 3.83
CA ILE A 32 -12.39 13.48 4.50
C ILE A 32 -12.29 13.73 6.01
N GLN A 33 -13.04 12.97 6.78
CA GLN A 33 -12.98 12.95 8.25
C GLN A 33 -12.25 11.69 8.70
N ILE A 34 -11.34 11.86 9.65
CA ILE A 34 -10.51 10.80 10.21
C ILE A 34 -10.98 10.52 11.63
N ALA A 35 -11.49 9.33 11.90
CA ALA A 35 -11.78 8.88 13.25
C ALA A 35 -10.53 8.16 13.80
N PRO A 36 -9.87 8.67 14.86
CA PRO A 36 -8.68 8.04 15.45
C PRO A 36 -8.96 6.62 15.95
N ASN A 37 -10.17 6.39 16.47
CA ASN A 37 -10.64 5.08 16.91
C ASN A 37 -12.08 4.87 16.44
N HIS A 38 -12.32 3.88 15.59
CA HIS A 38 -13.65 3.63 15.00
C HIS A 38 -14.73 3.18 16.01
N ARG A 39 -14.37 2.89 17.27
CA ARG A 39 -15.33 2.65 18.37
C ARG A 39 -15.83 3.94 19.01
N LEU A 40 -15.19 5.07 18.71
CA LEU A 40 -15.54 6.42 19.15
C LEU A 40 -15.83 7.31 17.93
N PRO A 41 -16.88 7.02 17.13
CA PRO A 41 -17.12 7.67 15.85
C PRO A 41 -17.45 9.17 15.96
N ASP A 42 -17.77 9.65 17.16
CA ASP A 42 -18.07 11.06 17.42
C ASP A 42 -16.80 11.93 17.52
N VAL A 43 -15.61 11.32 17.59
CA VAL A 43 -14.31 12.01 17.64
C VAL A 43 -13.67 11.93 16.26
N THR A 44 -13.66 13.03 15.53
CA THR A 44 -13.12 13.09 14.17
C THR A 44 -12.22 14.29 13.98
N ILE A 45 -11.17 14.10 13.18
CA ILE A 45 -10.24 15.13 12.72
C ILE A 45 -10.52 15.43 11.25
N ASP A 46 -10.53 16.70 10.87
CA ASP A 46 -10.70 17.10 9.47
C ASP A 46 -9.38 17.00 8.69
N MET A 47 -9.37 16.18 7.64
CA MET A 47 -8.19 15.98 6.80
C MET A 47 -7.70 17.27 6.13
N LYS A 48 -8.62 18.19 5.81
CA LYS A 48 -8.26 19.48 5.23
C LYS A 48 -7.50 20.33 6.25
N ASP A 49 -7.92 20.33 7.50
CA ASP A 49 -7.26 21.09 8.56
C ASP A 49 -5.86 20.52 8.83
N VAL A 50 -5.70 19.19 8.81
CA VAL A 50 -4.38 18.52 8.88
C VAL A 50 -3.45 18.99 7.76
N VAL A 51 -3.92 19.01 6.51
CA VAL A 51 -3.10 19.45 5.37
C VAL A 51 -2.78 20.94 5.45
N ASP A 52 -3.72 21.77 5.89
CA ASP A 52 -3.49 23.20 6.06
C ASP A 52 -2.44 23.49 7.14
N GLU A 53 -2.44 22.73 8.25
CA GLU A 53 -1.43 22.85 9.31
C GLU A 53 -0.04 22.42 8.83
N ILE A 54 0.06 21.27 8.14
CA ILE A 54 1.31 20.79 7.52
C ILE A 54 1.92 21.88 6.62
N LEU A 55 1.10 22.51 5.77
CA LEU A 55 1.55 23.58 4.89
C LEU A 55 1.93 24.85 5.68
N ALA A 56 1.20 25.18 6.74
CA ALA A 56 1.48 26.32 7.61
C ALA A 56 2.82 26.19 8.36
N GLU A 57 3.22 24.96 8.73
CA GLU A 57 4.54 24.65 9.29
C GLU A 57 5.67 24.69 8.24
N GLY A 58 5.34 24.85 6.97
CA GLY A 58 6.29 24.93 5.87
C GLY A 58 6.74 23.56 5.35
N ILE A 59 6.04 22.50 5.72
CA ILE A 59 6.23 21.15 5.19
C ILE A 59 5.63 21.11 3.77
N GLN A 60 6.37 20.54 2.81
CA GLN A 60 5.94 20.48 1.41
C GLN A 60 5.29 19.14 1.11
N LEU A 61 4.25 19.16 0.28
CA LEU A 61 3.72 17.97 -0.37
C LEU A 61 4.58 17.60 -1.60
N PRO A 62 4.67 16.31 -1.96
CA PRO A 62 3.98 15.16 -1.37
C PRO A 62 4.49 14.75 0.02
N ALA A 63 3.58 14.26 0.87
CA ALA A 63 3.91 13.76 2.21
C ALA A 63 3.15 12.46 2.53
N VAL A 64 3.77 11.61 3.35
CA VAL A 64 3.09 10.49 4.03
C VAL A 64 2.54 11.03 5.33
N ILE A 65 1.24 10.89 5.54
CA ILE A 65 0.59 11.24 6.81
C ILE A 65 0.30 9.94 7.55
N ARG A 66 0.76 9.83 8.79
CA ARG A 66 0.54 8.69 9.69
C ARG A 66 -0.36 9.12 10.83
N PHE A 67 -1.47 8.42 11.01
CA PHE A 67 -2.40 8.56 12.11
C PHE A 67 -2.09 7.48 13.15
N HIS A 68 -1.23 7.80 14.12
CA HIS A 68 -0.77 6.80 15.08
C HIS A 68 -1.90 6.28 15.96
N ASP A 69 -2.90 7.10 16.29
CA ASP A 69 -4.07 6.63 17.04
C ASP A 69 -4.81 5.49 16.35
N ILE A 70 -4.89 5.49 15.01
CA ILE A 70 -5.48 4.38 14.24
C ILE A 70 -4.64 3.11 14.41
N LEU A 71 -3.32 3.25 14.44
CA LEU A 71 -2.41 2.14 14.65
C LEU A 71 -2.59 1.55 16.07
N ARG A 72 -2.64 2.41 17.09
CA ARG A 72 -2.90 2.03 18.48
C ARG A 72 -4.24 1.32 18.61
N SER A 73 -5.29 1.92 18.05
CA SER A 73 -6.65 1.36 18.14
C SER A 73 -6.72 -0.02 17.48
N GLN A 74 -6.09 -0.23 16.33
CA GLN A 74 -6.09 -1.55 15.66
C GLN A 74 -5.45 -2.63 16.54
N VAL A 75 -4.37 -2.31 17.25
CA VAL A 75 -3.74 -3.23 18.21
C VAL A 75 -4.71 -3.55 19.35
N GLU A 76 -5.29 -2.54 19.98
CA GLU A 76 -6.25 -2.72 21.09
C GLU A 76 -7.49 -3.52 20.65
N ILE A 77 -8.11 -3.12 19.54
CA ILE A 77 -9.33 -3.72 19.00
C ILE A 77 -9.13 -5.20 18.74
N LEU A 78 -8.03 -5.58 18.09
CA LEU A 78 -7.76 -6.99 17.78
C LEU A 78 -7.61 -7.82 19.06
N ASN A 79 -6.81 -7.34 20.02
CA ASN A 79 -6.58 -8.07 21.28
C ASN A 79 -7.86 -8.19 22.11
N GLU A 80 -8.63 -7.12 22.24
CA GLU A 80 -9.87 -7.13 23.01
C GLU A 80 -10.96 -7.98 22.35
N THR A 81 -11.06 -7.97 21.01
CA THR A 81 -12.01 -8.85 20.29
C THR A 81 -11.66 -10.33 20.53
N PHE A 82 -10.37 -10.70 20.50
CA PHE A 82 -9.94 -12.05 20.87
C PHE A 82 -10.24 -12.38 22.34
N ALA A 83 -9.93 -11.47 23.27
CA ALA A 83 -10.15 -11.68 24.70
C ALA A 83 -11.63 -11.92 25.01
N LYS A 84 -12.51 -11.06 24.48
CA LYS A 84 -13.96 -11.19 24.62
C LYS A 84 -14.47 -12.50 24.01
N THR A 85 -14.04 -12.85 22.80
CA THR A 85 -14.46 -14.09 22.14
C THR A 85 -14.00 -15.33 22.89
N ILE A 86 -12.80 -15.30 23.48
CA ILE A 86 -12.27 -16.37 24.34
C ILE A 86 -13.13 -16.56 25.59
N GLU A 87 -13.53 -15.46 26.23
CA GLU A 87 -14.43 -15.49 27.39
C GLU A 87 -15.82 -16.05 27.01
N ASP A 88 -16.44 -15.50 25.96
CA ASP A 88 -17.75 -15.91 25.46
C ASP A 88 -17.78 -17.39 25.03
N ALA A 89 -16.67 -17.88 24.46
CA ALA A 89 -16.53 -19.27 24.05
C ALA A 89 -16.22 -20.22 25.21
N GLY A 90 -15.81 -19.73 26.39
CA GLY A 90 -15.28 -20.59 27.46
C GLY A 90 -13.99 -21.31 27.04
N TYR A 91 -13.12 -20.63 26.30
CA TYR A 91 -11.81 -21.14 25.90
C TYR A 91 -10.81 -21.03 27.07
N ASN A 92 -9.94 -22.03 27.25
CA ASN A 92 -9.17 -22.20 28.49
C ASN A 92 -7.74 -21.63 28.44
N ALA A 93 -7.42 -20.87 27.40
CA ALA A 93 -6.11 -20.26 27.19
C ALA A 93 -6.30 -18.84 26.64
N ARG A 94 -5.20 -18.11 26.40
CA ARG A 94 -5.25 -16.70 25.98
C ARG A 94 -4.83 -16.49 24.53
N TYR A 95 -5.12 -15.31 24.02
CA TYR A 95 -4.57 -14.80 22.76
C TYR A 95 -3.29 -14.00 23.03
N ILE A 96 -2.33 -14.05 22.09
CA ILE A 96 -1.13 -13.24 22.06
C ILE A 96 -0.93 -12.78 20.62
N GLY A 97 -1.13 -11.50 20.34
CA GLY A 97 -0.81 -10.96 19.03
C GLY A 97 0.69 -10.76 18.84
N VAL A 98 1.14 -10.91 17.59
CA VAL A 98 2.55 -10.73 17.20
C VAL A 98 2.59 -9.87 15.95
N PHE A 99 3.38 -8.79 15.93
CA PHE A 99 3.53 -7.96 14.75
C PHE A 99 4.69 -8.44 13.86
N PRO A 100 4.42 -8.93 12.64
CA PRO A 100 5.47 -9.24 11.68
C PRO A 100 6.05 -7.96 11.09
N ILE A 101 7.25 -7.56 11.54
CA ILE A 101 7.85 -6.28 11.14
C ILE A 101 8.11 -6.20 9.63
N LYS A 102 8.13 -7.34 8.93
CA LYS A 102 8.21 -7.39 7.45
C LYS A 102 7.13 -6.57 6.73
N VAL A 103 6.00 -6.31 7.38
CA VAL A 103 4.90 -5.51 6.82
C VAL A 103 5.23 -4.02 6.85
N ASN A 104 5.87 -3.56 7.93
CA ASN A 104 6.36 -2.20 8.07
C ASN A 104 7.49 -2.17 9.13
N GLN A 105 8.75 -2.06 8.69
CA GLN A 105 9.93 -2.02 9.58
C GLN A 105 10.30 -0.60 10.03
N MET A 106 9.50 0.42 9.69
CA MET A 106 9.77 1.78 10.14
C MET A 106 9.79 1.82 11.67
N ARG A 107 10.75 2.54 12.24
CA ARG A 107 11.02 2.52 13.68
C ARG A 107 9.81 3.01 14.46
N GLU A 108 9.28 4.14 14.05
CA GLU A 108 8.10 4.83 14.56
C GLU A 108 6.87 3.93 14.58
N VAL A 109 6.61 3.17 13.51
CA VAL A 109 5.49 2.21 13.43
C VAL A 109 5.69 1.06 14.41
N VAL A 110 6.91 0.53 14.51
CA VAL A 110 7.23 -0.58 15.42
C VAL A 110 7.17 -0.14 16.89
N GLU A 111 7.72 1.04 17.22
CA GLU A 111 7.68 1.64 18.56
C GLU A 111 6.22 1.82 19.00
N GLU A 112 5.36 2.36 18.14
CA GLU A 112 3.96 2.63 18.45
C GLU A 112 3.14 1.35 18.70
N ILE A 113 3.36 0.30 17.88
CA ILE A 113 2.70 -1.00 18.06
C ILE A 113 3.13 -1.66 19.37
N ILE A 114 4.40 -1.52 19.76
CA ILE A 114 4.91 -2.09 21.01
C ILE A 114 4.29 -1.37 22.21
N ASP A 115 4.23 -0.04 22.17
CA ASP A 115 3.65 0.77 23.25
C ASP A 115 2.16 0.44 23.44
N ALA A 116 1.35 0.51 22.37
CA ALA A 116 -0.06 0.13 22.42
C ALA A 116 -0.28 -1.35 22.79
N GLY A 117 0.70 -2.20 22.46
CA GLY A 117 0.67 -3.63 22.71
C GLY A 117 1.12 -4.06 24.10
N GLU A 118 1.73 -3.17 24.91
CA GLU A 118 2.29 -3.52 26.21
C GLU A 118 1.28 -4.19 27.16
N PRO A 119 0.03 -3.67 27.31
CA PRO A 119 -0.97 -4.29 28.19
C PRO A 119 -1.35 -5.74 27.80
N TYR A 120 -1.05 -6.14 26.57
CA TYR A 120 -1.47 -7.41 25.96
C TYR A 120 -0.32 -8.42 25.80
N ASP A 121 0.88 -8.11 26.28
CA ASP A 121 2.11 -8.87 25.97
C ASP A 121 2.34 -9.01 24.44
N TYR A 122 1.99 -7.99 23.66
CA TYR A 122 2.08 -8.05 22.19
C TYR A 122 3.53 -8.25 21.73
N GLY A 123 3.73 -9.23 20.84
CA GLY A 123 5.04 -9.68 20.40
C GLY A 123 5.47 -9.10 19.05
N LEU A 124 6.69 -9.45 18.62
CA LEU A 124 7.20 -9.16 17.28
C LEU A 124 7.63 -10.44 16.55
N GLU A 125 7.48 -10.45 15.23
CA GLU A 125 7.97 -11.51 14.36
C GLU A 125 9.07 -10.98 13.43
N ALA A 126 10.13 -11.78 13.28
CA ALA A 126 11.23 -11.50 12.37
C ALA A 126 11.41 -12.65 11.36
N GLY A 127 11.38 -12.32 10.08
CA GLY A 127 11.56 -13.26 8.96
C GLY A 127 12.98 -13.29 8.40
N SER A 128 13.91 -12.48 8.92
CA SER A 128 15.29 -12.40 8.44
C SER A 128 16.29 -11.97 9.53
N LYS A 129 17.59 -12.15 9.27
CA LYS A 129 18.66 -11.80 10.23
C LYS A 129 18.65 -10.30 10.61
N PRO A 130 18.54 -9.33 9.67
CA PRO A 130 18.44 -7.92 10.02
C PRO A 130 17.18 -7.59 10.83
N GLU A 131 16.04 -8.21 10.47
CA GLU A 131 14.79 -8.06 11.23
C GLU A 131 14.94 -8.58 12.67
N LEU A 132 15.58 -9.74 12.86
CA LEU A 132 15.89 -10.26 14.19
C LEU A 132 16.77 -9.31 14.99
N MET A 133 17.74 -8.63 14.36
CA MET A 133 18.56 -7.64 15.06
C MET A 133 17.73 -6.44 15.54
N ALA A 134 16.78 -5.97 14.73
CA ALA A 134 15.85 -4.92 15.13
C ALA A 134 14.91 -5.42 16.26
N VAL A 135 14.25 -6.56 16.09
CA VAL A 135 13.36 -7.14 17.10
C VAL A 135 14.08 -7.41 18.42
N LEU A 136 15.34 -7.86 18.38
CA LEU A 136 16.15 -8.05 19.59
C LEU A 136 16.51 -6.73 20.27
N ALA A 137 16.53 -5.60 19.56
CA ALA A 137 16.71 -4.29 20.17
C ALA A 137 15.40 -3.79 20.83
N TYR A 138 14.26 -3.91 20.14
CA TYR A 138 13.01 -3.26 20.55
C TYR A 138 12.04 -4.12 21.38
N ASN A 139 12.00 -5.45 21.19
CA ASN A 139 11.10 -6.31 21.95
C ASN A 139 11.68 -6.65 23.33
N GLU A 140 11.52 -5.72 24.27
CA GLU A 140 12.08 -5.82 25.63
C GLU A 140 11.15 -6.50 26.64
N ASN A 141 9.84 -6.56 26.36
CA ASN A 141 8.87 -7.19 27.25
C ASN A 141 9.19 -8.70 27.40
N PRO A 142 9.54 -9.19 28.61
CA PRO A 142 9.94 -10.59 28.80
C PRO A 142 8.78 -11.59 28.63
N ASN A 143 7.53 -11.11 28.69
CA ASN A 143 6.34 -11.92 28.50
C ASN A 143 5.90 -12.00 27.04
N ALA A 144 6.28 -11.01 26.23
CA ALA A 144 5.97 -10.96 24.81
C ALA A 144 6.71 -12.05 24.04
N LEU A 145 6.07 -12.53 22.97
CA LEU A 145 6.68 -13.52 22.08
C LEU A 145 7.58 -12.82 21.06
N THR A 146 8.72 -13.43 20.77
CA THR A 146 9.49 -13.15 19.57
C THR A 146 9.45 -14.39 18.67
N VAL A 147 8.73 -14.31 17.56
CA VAL A 147 8.59 -15.41 16.61
C VAL A 147 9.63 -15.25 15.50
N LEU A 148 10.36 -16.31 15.18
CA LEU A 148 11.50 -16.25 14.26
C LEU A 148 11.28 -17.19 13.07
N ASN A 149 10.85 -16.63 11.95
CA ASN A 149 10.62 -17.34 10.69
C ASN A 149 11.76 -17.10 9.68
N GLY A 150 11.58 -17.63 8.47
CA GLY A 150 12.51 -17.47 7.36
C GLY A 150 13.72 -18.39 7.44
N TYR A 151 14.66 -18.19 6.52
CA TYR A 151 15.85 -19.05 6.40
C TYR A 151 16.91 -18.68 7.45
N LYS A 152 17.41 -19.68 8.18
CA LYS A 152 18.30 -19.45 9.34
C LYS A 152 19.68 -20.03 9.10
N ASP A 153 20.70 -19.18 9.18
CA ASP A 153 22.11 -19.56 9.23
C ASP A 153 22.59 -19.68 10.71
N GLU A 154 23.86 -20.06 10.91
CA GLU A 154 24.43 -20.19 12.26
C GLU A 154 24.41 -18.86 13.03
N ASP A 155 24.65 -17.73 12.35
CA ASP A 155 24.58 -16.38 12.97
C ASP A 155 23.18 -16.08 13.47
N TYR A 156 22.16 -16.32 12.64
CA TYR A 156 20.75 -16.13 13.01
C TYR A 156 20.41 -16.97 14.23
N LEU A 157 20.73 -18.27 14.22
CA LEU A 157 20.44 -19.17 15.34
C LEU A 157 21.20 -18.75 16.61
N THR A 158 22.44 -18.26 16.47
CA THR A 158 23.23 -17.73 17.59
C THR A 158 22.59 -16.48 18.19
N LEU A 159 22.10 -15.55 17.36
CA LEU A 159 21.36 -14.36 17.81
C LEU A 159 20.04 -14.74 18.50
N ALA A 160 19.33 -15.76 18.01
CA ALA A 160 18.12 -16.25 18.64
C ALA A 160 18.41 -16.84 20.04
N LEU A 161 19.49 -17.61 20.17
CA LEU A 161 19.95 -18.14 21.46
C LEU A 161 20.48 -17.04 22.40
N LEU A 162 21.08 -15.97 21.87
CA LEU A 162 21.39 -14.78 22.66
C LEU A 162 20.12 -14.17 23.28
N GLY A 163 19.04 -14.02 22.52
CA GLY A 163 17.76 -13.56 23.07
C GLY A 163 17.21 -14.47 24.18
N ARG A 164 17.39 -15.80 24.06
CA ARG A 164 17.07 -16.75 25.14
C ARG A 164 17.93 -16.52 26.39
N GLN A 165 19.23 -16.26 26.22
CA GLN A 165 20.15 -15.93 27.30
C GLN A 165 19.77 -14.63 28.02
N LEU A 166 19.18 -13.67 27.28
CA LEU A 166 18.56 -12.46 27.79
C LEU A 166 17.19 -12.68 28.43
N ARG A 167 16.77 -13.94 28.62
CA ARG A 167 15.51 -14.36 29.25
C ARG A 167 14.24 -13.94 28.49
N ARG A 168 14.33 -13.74 27.17
CA ARG A 168 13.19 -13.42 26.31
C ARG A 168 12.58 -14.69 25.71
N LYS A 169 11.29 -14.67 25.37
CA LYS A 169 10.58 -15.80 24.73
C LYS A 169 10.85 -15.84 23.22
N MET A 170 12.05 -16.28 22.85
CA MET A 170 12.48 -16.42 21.45
C MET A 170 12.05 -17.79 20.89
N ILE A 171 11.01 -17.83 20.07
CA ILE A 171 10.52 -19.05 19.41
C ILE A 171 11.18 -19.18 18.04
N ILE A 172 12.12 -20.13 17.92
CA ILE A 172 12.80 -20.46 16.67
C ILE A 172 11.90 -21.42 15.88
N VAL A 173 11.18 -20.90 14.89
CA VAL A 173 10.25 -21.71 14.08
C VAL A 173 11.06 -22.49 13.04
N ILE A 174 11.12 -23.81 13.18
CA ILE A 174 11.81 -24.70 12.24
C ILE A 174 10.96 -24.83 10.98
N GLU A 175 11.53 -24.38 9.86
CA GLU A 175 10.87 -24.43 8.54
C GLU A 175 11.48 -25.50 7.63
N LYS A 176 12.68 -25.97 7.98
CA LYS A 176 13.41 -27.04 7.29
C LYS A 176 14.10 -27.95 8.29
N TYR A 177 14.10 -29.24 8.03
CA TYR A 177 14.73 -30.24 8.90
C TYR A 177 16.20 -29.92 9.23
N SER A 178 16.97 -29.44 8.25
CA SER A 178 18.39 -29.07 8.41
C SER A 178 18.63 -27.93 9.42
N GLU A 179 17.64 -27.06 9.66
CA GLU A 179 17.76 -25.99 10.68
C GLU A 179 17.87 -26.59 12.08
N LEU A 180 17.16 -27.70 12.34
CA LEU A 180 17.24 -28.39 13.61
C LEU A 180 18.59 -29.09 13.82
N GLU A 181 19.15 -29.66 12.76
CA GLU A 181 20.48 -30.28 12.77
C GLU A 181 21.59 -29.28 13.10
N MET A 182 21.38 -28.00 12.79
CA MET A 182 22.28 -26.90 13.18
C MET A 182 21.98 -26.39 14.59
N LEU A 183 20.70 -26.23 14.94
CA LEU A 183 20.28 -25.64 16.21
C LEU A 183 20.68 -26.49 17.42
N ILE A 184 20.50 -27.82 17.36
CA ILE A 184 20.78 -28.69 18.52
C ILE A 184 22.26 -28.65 18.94
N PRO A 185 23.25 -28.88 18.04
CA PRO A 185 24.65 -28.79 18.42
C PRO A 185 25.04 -27.40 18.93
N LEU A 186 24.50 -26.34 18.31
CA LEU A 186 24.77 -24.96 18.70
C LEU A 186 24.24 -24.64 20.10
N ALA A 187 22.99 -25.01 20.39
CA ALA A 187 22.36 -24.88 21.70
C ALA A 187 23.17 -25.60 22.79
N LYS A 188 23.60 -26.84 22.53
CA LYS A 188 24.43 -27.63 23.45
C LYS A 188 25.81 -27.00 23.67
N LYS A 189 26.43 -26.49 22.61
CA LYS A 189 27.73 -25.79 22.67
C LYS A 189 27.66 -24.52 23.53
N LEU A 190 26.56 -23.76 23.41
CA LEU A 190 26.36 -22.51 24.14
C LEU A 190 25.75 -22.71 25.53
N GLY A 191 25.21 -23.90 25.83
CA GLY A 191 24.55 -24.19 27.11
C GLY A 191 23.21 -23.45 27.26
N VAL A 192 22.52 -23.17 26.14
CA VAL A 192 21.27 -22.41 26.11
C VAL A 192 20.16 -23.29 25.56
N GLU A 193 19.06 -23.45 26.30
CA GLU A 193 17.89 -24.19 25.81
C GLU A 193 17.07 -23.35 24.82
N PRO A 194 16.85 -23.83 23.58
CA PRO A 194 16.01 -23.14 22.61
C PRO A 194 14.53 -23.30 22.95
N MET A 195 13.69 -22.36 22.53
CA MET A 195 12.26 -22.61 22.34
C MET A 195 12.03 -22.83 20.85
N ILE A 196 11.43 -23.97 20.51
CA ILE A 196 11.30 -24.46 19.14
C ILE A 196 9.85 -24.37 18.72
N GLY A 197 9.61 -23.72 17.57
CA GLY A 197 8.36 -23.80 16.83
C GLY A 197 8.48 -24.78 15.66
N LEU A 198 7.38 -25.35 15.20
CA LEU A 198 7.33 -26.23 14.03
C LEU A 198 6.38 -25.62 13.00
N ARG A 199 6.88 -25.23 11.83
CA ARG A 199 6.02 -24.73 10.75
C ARG A 199 5.50 -25.90 9.92
N SER A 200 4.19 -26.12 9.89
CA SER A 200 3.57 -27.15 9.05
C SER A 200 3.31 -26.64 7.63
N LYS A 201 3.46 -27.54 6.64
CA LYS A 201 2.83 -27.37 5.33
C LYS A 201 1.35 -27.74 5.41
N MET A 202 0.51 -26.82 4.94
CA MET A 202 -0.94 -27.01 4.89
C MET A 202 -1.34 -27.61 3.54
N MET A 203 -2.34 -28.48 3.53
CA MET A 203 -3.00 -28.96 2.31
C MET A 203 -3.93 -27.88 1.73
N VAL A 204 -4.54 -27.08 2.60
CA VAL A 204 -5.34 -25.91 2.19
C VAL A 204 -4.47 -24.93 1.42
N ARG A 205 -4.98 -24.47 0.27
CA ARG A 205 -4.31 -23.51 -0.60
C ARG A 205 -4.99 -22.15 -0.51
N SER A 206 -4.17 -21.09 -0.47
CA SER A 206 -4.61 -19.72 -0.72
C SER A 206 -4.99 -19.56 -2.19
N ALA A 207 -6.03 -18.76 -2.45
CA ALA A 207 -6.34 -18.22 -3.77
C ALA A 207 -5.66 -16.84 -3.94
N GLY A 208 -5.76 -16.26 -5.13
CA GLY A 208 -5.34 -14.89 -5.43
C GLY A 208 -3.83 -14.68 -5.58
N LYS A 209 -3.41 -13.41 -5.54
CA LYS A 209 -2.04 -12.94 -5.81
C LYS A 209 -0.94 -13.60 -4.94
N TRP A 210 -1.31 -14.09 -3.76
CA TRP A 210 -0.39 -14.73 -2.81
C TRP A 210 -0.50 -16.27 -2.74
N ALA A 211 -1.14 -16.91 -3.73
CA ALA A 211 -1.35 -18.37 -3.76
C ALA A 211 -0.08 -19.22 -3.65
N GLY A 212 1.10 -18.68 -4.00
CA GLY A 212 2.38 -19.40 -3.91
C GLY A 212 2.91 -19.62 -2.48
N SER A 213 2.30 -18.96 -1.49
CA SER A 213 2.76 -18.98 -0.09
C SER A 213 2.25 -20.17 0.73
N SER A 214 1.30 -20.97 0.21
CA SER A 214 0.72 -22.16 0.87
C SER A 214 0.61 -23.38 -0.06
N GLY A 215 0.19 -24.52 0.52
CA GLY A 215 0.14 -25.82 -0.17
C GLY A 215 1.45 -26.62 -0.12
N ASP A 216 1.42 -27.87 -0.59
CA ASP A 216 2.57 -28.80 -0.57
C ASP A 216 3.84 -28.26 -1.27
N ARG A 217 3.65 -27.37 -2.26
CA ARG A 217 4.73 -26.74 -3.03
C ARG A 217 5.28 -25.45 -2.41
N ALA A 218 4.79 -25.04 -1.24
CA ALA A 218 5.29 -23.87 -0.53
C ALA A 218 6.80 -23.99 -0.26
N LYS A 219 7.49 -22.85 -0.35
CA LYS A 219 8.94 -22.71 -0.13
C LYS A 219 9.36 -23.06 1.31
N PHE A 220 8.44 -22.89 2.26
CA PHE A 220 8.67 -23.05 3.70
C PHE A 220 7.69 -24.05 4.30
N GLY A 221 8.10 -24.63 5.43
CA GLY A 221 7.31 -25.56 6.21
C GLY A 221 7.71 -27.02 6.03
N LEU A 222 7.34 -27.81 7.01
CA LEU A 222 7.67 -29.20 7.18
C LEU A 222 6.48 -30.06 6.73
N SER A 223 6.76 -31.12 5.99
CA SER A 223 5.82 -32.22 5.81
C SER A 223 5.56 -32.94 7.14
N ILE A 224 4.44 -33.65 7.23
CA ILE A 224 4.12 -34.49 8.41
C ILE A 224 5.26 -35.46 8.73
N THR A 225 5.88 -36.04 7.71
CA THR A 225 7.04 -36.93 7.87
C THR A 225 8.22 -36.23 8.53
N GLU A 226 8.55 -35.01 8.09
CA GLU A 226 9.63 -34.21 8.68
C GLU A 226 9.30 -33.80 10.12
N ILE A 227 8.06 -33.43 10.42
CA ILE A 227 7.60 -33.12 11.77
C ILE A 227 7.80 -34.33 12.70
N LEU A 228 7.37 -35.53 12.28
CA LEU A 228 7.55 -36.74 13.07
C LEU A 228 9.03 -37.09 13.27
N ASN A 229 9.86 -36.92 12.24
CA ASN A 229 11.31 -37.12 12.37
C ASN A 229 11.94 -36.12 13.35
N ILE A 230 11.50 -34.86 13.34
CA ILE A 230 11.94 -33.83 14.29
C ILE A 230 11.55 -34.24 15.72
N VAL A 231 10.32 -34.70 15.94
CA VAL A 231 9.86 -35.16 17.25
C VAL A 231 10.72 -36.30 17.78
N GLU A 232 11.03 -37.30 16.93
CA GLU A 232 11.90 -38.41 17.32
C GLU A 232 13.34 -37.98 17.59
N LEU A 233 13.88 -37.05 16.80
CA LEU A 233 15.20 -36.48 17.05
C LEU A 233 15.23 -35.71 18.38
N LEU A 234 14.23 -34.87 18.67
CA LEU A 234 14.14 -34.14 19.92
C LEU A 234 14.02 -35.07 21.13
N LYS A 235 13.26 -36.18 21.03
CA LYS A 235 13.21 -37.22 22.07
C LYS A 235 14.58 -37.85 22.31
N LYS A 236 15.28 -38.21 21.23
CA LYS A 236 16.62 -38.82 21.30
C LYS A 236 17.64 -37.90 21.97
N GLU A 237 17.54 -36.60 21.72
CA GLU A 237 18.44 -35.59 22.25
C GLU A 237 18.04 -35.04 23.64
N ASP A 238 16.95 -35.55 24.22
CA ASP A 238 16.32 -35.12 25.49
C ASP A 238 15.92 -33.63 25.48
N MET A 239 15.33 -33.19 24.36
CA MET A 239 14.94 -31.79 24.09
C MET A 239 13.48 -31.67 23.64
N LEU A 240 12.64 -32.68 23.84
CA LEU A 240 11.23 -32.62 23.42
C LEU A 240 10.46 -31.49 24.14
N HIS A 241 10.84 -31.15 25.37
CA HIS A 241 10.27 -30.03 26.13
C HIS A 241 10.53 -28.67 25.49
N CYS A 242 11.51 -28.56 24.59
CA CYS A 242 11.81 -27.34 23.85
C CYS A 242 10.78 -27.06 22.74
N ALA A 243 10.02 -28.07 22.28
CA ALA A 243 8.98 -27.87 21.26
C ALA A 243 7.73 -27.23 21.89
N LYS A 244 7.51 -25.93 21.61
CA LYS A 244 6.49 -25.11 22.26
C LYS A 244 5.39 -24.63 21.33
N LEU A 245 5.64 -24.49 20.04
CA LEU A 245 4.72 -23.81 19.13
C LEU A 245 4.50 -24.61 17.84
N LEU A 246 3.25 -24.74 17.42
CA LEU A 246 2.90 -25.16 16.05
C LEU A 246 2.51 -23.91 15.27
N HIS A 247 3.17 -23.68 14.14
CA HIS A 247 2.92 -22.56 13.25
C HIS A 247 2.37 -23.06 11.91
N PHE A 248 1.41 -22.35 11.35
CA PHE A 248 1.08 -22.45 9.94
C PHE A 248 0.78 -21.07 9.37
N HIS A 249 0.96 -20.92 8.06
CA HIS A 249 0.67 -19.66 7.40
C HIS A 249 0.01 -19.93 6.06
N ILE A 250 -1.17 -19.36 5.87
CA ILE A 250 -2.02 -19.61 4.69
C ILE A 250 -1.62 -18.67 3.55
N GLY A 251 -1.15 -17.46 3.88
CA GLY A 251 -0.78 -16.40 2.94
C GLY A 251 -1.19 -15.03 3.48
N SER A 252 -0.77 -13.96 2.81
CA SER A 252 -1.29 -12.61 3.06
C SER A 252 -2.64 -12.43 2.36
N GLN A 253 -3.49 -11.55 2.91
CA GLN A 253 -4.74 -11.11 2.28
C GLN A 253 -5.67 -12.28 1.93
N MET A 254 -6.16 -13.00 2.94
CA MET A 254 -7.20 -14.01 2.71
C MET A 254 -8.51 -13.29 2.41
N SER A 255 -9.06 -13.47 1.22
CA SER A 255 -10.32 -12.85 0.82
C SER A 255 -11.56 -13.66 1.19
N ASP A 256 -11.41 -14.95 1.49
CA ASP A 256 -12.52 -15.88 1.78
C ASP A 256 -12.39 -16.55 3.15
N ILE A 257 -13.33 -16.27 4.05
CA ILE A 257 -13.39 -16.83 5.40
C ILE A 257 -13.46 -18.36 5.42
N ARG A 258 -14.04 -18.99 4.38
CA ARG A 258 -14.12 -20.45 4.28
C ARG A 258 -12.72 -21.07 4.25
N LYS A 259 -11.75 -20.40 3.63
CA LYS A 259 -10.36 -20.86 3.58
C LYS A 259 -9.65 -20.74 4.92
N VAL A 260 -9.95 -19.68 5.67
CA VAL A 260 -9.48 -19.55 7.06
C VAL A 260 -10.03 -20.69 7.90
N LYS A 261 -11.33 -20.99 7.82
CA LYS A 261 -11.97 -22.13 8.53
C LYS A 261 -11.31 -23.46 8.22
N GLU A 262 -11.11 -23.76 6.93
CA GLU A 262 -10.44 -24.98 6.49
C GLU A 262 -9.04 -25.11 7.10
N ALA A 263 -8.24 -24.04 7.05
CA ALA A 263 -6.87 -24.03 7.56
C ALA A 263 -6.80 -24.11 9.09
N VAL A 264 -7.66 -23.37 9.81
CA VAL A 264 -7.78 -23.47 11.27
C VAL A 264 -8.14 -24.90 11.66
N SER A 265 -9.09 -25.52 10.97
CA SER A 265 -9.48 -26.91 11.23
C SER A 265 -8.32 -27.89 11.00
N GLU A 266 -7.58 -27.75 9.90
CA GLU A 266 -6.40 -28.58 9.63
C GLU A 266 -5.30 -28.37 10.68
N GLY A 267 -4.97 -27.12 11.00
CA GLY A 267 -3.92 -26.75 11.95
C GLY A 267 -4.23 -27.22 13.37
N ALA A 268 -5.46 -27.01 13.84
CA ALA A 268 -5.91 -27.48 15.14
C ALA A 268 -5.91 -29.01 15.24
N ARG A 269 -6.25 -29.72 14.15
CA ARG A 269 -6.17 -31.18 14.12
C ARG A 269 -4.74 -31.67 14.27
N LEU A 270 -3.81 -31.04 13.55
CA LEU A 270 -2.38 -31.36 13.64
C LEU A 270 -1.85 -31.08 15.05
N TYR A 271 -2.18 -29.93 15.63
CA TYR A 271 -1.87 -29.61 17.03
C TYR A 271 -2.34 -30.73 17.98
N ALA A 272 -3.61 -31.11 17.90
CA ALA A 272 -4.17 -32.13 18.78
C ALA A 272 -3.45 -33.49 18.64
N LYS A 273 -3.11 -33.89 17.40
CA LYS A 273 -2.37 -35.15 17.16
C LYS A 273 -0.95 -35.09 17.71
N LEU A 274 -0.27 -33.94 17.61
CA LEU A 274 1.06 -33.76 18.18
C LEU A 274 1.05 -33.80 19.72
N VAL A 275 0.05 -33.18 20.35
CA VAL A 275 -0.14 -33.25 21.81
C VAL A 275 -0.42 -34.69 22.26
N GLN A 276 -1.28 -35.43 21.55
CA GLN A 276 -1.60 -36.84 21.87
C GLN A 276 -0.37 -37.78 21.81
N ILE A 277 0.63 -37.49 20.97
CA ILE A 277 1.90 -38.25 20.93
C ILE A 277 2.97 -37.73 21.91
N GLY A 278 2.59 -36.77 22.78
CA GLY A 278 3.41 -36.28 23.88
C GLY A 278 4.25 -35.03 23.58
N VAL A 279 4.02 -34.31 22.48
CA VAL A 279 4.70 -33.03 22.23
C VAL A 279 4.07 -31.95 23.12
N PRO A 280 4.84 -31.26 23.99
CA PRO A 280 4.31 -30.31 24.96
C PRO A 280 4.10 -28.91 24.35
N LEU A 281 3.26 -28.84 23.31
CA LEU A 281 2.91 -27.59 22.64
C LEU A 281 2.08 -26.69 23.56
N GLU A 282 2.42 -25.41 23.59
CA GLU A 282 1.78 -24.35 24.38
C GLU A 282 1.09 -23.31 23.49
N TYR A 283 1.52 -23.17 22.23
CA TYR A 283 1.06 -22.14 21.30
C TYR A 283 0.61 -22.76 19.97
N LEU A 284 -0.48 -22.24 19.43
CA LEU A 284 -0.93 -22.47 18.07
C LEU A 284 -0.93 -21.12 17.34
N ASP A 285 0.02 -20.97 16.43
CA ASP A 285 0.21 -19.79 15.62
C ASP A 285 -0.39 -20.00 14.24
N ILE A 286 -1.40 -19.21 13.94
CA ILE A 286 -2.15 -19.27 12.68
C ILE A 286 -1.51 -18.37 11.60
N GLY A 287 -0.42 -17.67 11.94
CA GLY A 287 0.28 -16.73 11.10
C GLY A 287 -0.55 -15.49 10.79
N GLY A 288 -0.18 -14.79 9.72
CA GLY A 288 -0.98 -13.71 9.16
C GLY A 288 -2.10 -14.23 8.25
N GLY A 289 -2.82 -13.31 7.62
CA GLY A 289 -3.83 -13.63 6.61
C GLY A 289 -5.14 -12.88 6.77
N LEU A 290 -5.38 -12.25 7.92
CA LEU A 290 -6.48 -11.30 8.11
C LEU A 290 -6.39 -10.22 7.01
N GLY A 291 -7.38 -10.24 6.11
CA GLY A 291 -7.43 -9.38 4.94
C GLY A 291 -7.91 -7.97 5.26
N ILE A 292 -7.67 -7.07 4.30
CA ILE A 292 -8.22 -5.70 4.30
C ILE A 292 -9.15 -5.54 3.11
N ASP A 293 -10.27 -4.86 3.30
CA ASP A 293 -11.19 -4.55 2.22
C ASP A 293 -10.75 -3.26 1.52
N TYR A 294 -9.79 -3.36 0.59
CA TYR A 294 -9.24 -2.18 -0.09
C TYR A 294 -10.23 -1.55 -1.07
N ASP A 295 -11.05 -2.37 -1.74
CA ASP A 295 -12.03 -1.89 -2.73
C ASP A 295 -13.41 -1.59 -2.13
N GLY A 296 -13.65 -1.93 -0.86
CA GLY A 296 -14.92 -1.69 -0.17
C GLY A 296 -16.09 -2.52 -0.71
N THR A 297 -15.81 -3.60 -1.45
CA THR A 297 -16.87 -4.47 -2.01
C THR A 297 -17.29 -5.59 -1.06
N SER A 298 -16.53 -5.80 0.03
CA SER A 298 -16.73 -6.90 0.99
C SER A 298 -16.92 -8.25 0.30
N SER A 299 -16.06 -8.53 -0.68
CA SER A 299 -16.17 -9.67 -1.59
C SER A 299 -14.94 -10.57 -1.52
N THR A 300 -14.91 -11.64 -2.31
CA THR A 300 -13.77 -12.57 -2.37
C THR A 300 -12.72 -12.18 -3.42
N THR A 301 -12.74 -10.95 -3.94
CA THR A 301 -11.74 -10.45 -4.90
C THR A 301 -10.35 -10.36 -4.25
N ASP A 302 -9.31 -10.26 -5.08
CA ASP A 302 -7.92 -10.22 -4.61
C ASP A 302 -7.59 -8.98 -3.75
N SER A 303 -8.36 -7.90 -3.89
CA SER A 303 -8.19 -6.64 -3.15
C SER A 303 -9.23 -6.48 -2.03
N SER A 304 -10.10 -7.46 -1.79
CA SER A 304 -11.17 -7.39 -0.79
C SER A 304 -11.14 -8.57 0.19
N ARG A 305 -12.14 -8.65 1.05
CA ARG A 305 -12.47 -9.81 1.90
C ARG A 305 -13.97 -9.90 2.18
N ASN A 306 -14.49 -11.12 2.33
CA ASN A 306 -15.92 -11.38 2.57
C ASN A 306 -16.31 -11.55 4.04
N TYR A 307 -15.49 -11.07 4.98
CA TYR A 307 -15.67 -11.29 6.42
C TYR A 307 -15.20 -10.12 7.25
N SER A 308 -15.75 -9.97 8.45
CA SER A 308 -15.32 -8.97 9.43
C SER A 308 -14.18 -9.48 10.32
N THR A 309 -13.53 -8.58 11.07
CA THR A 309 -12.52 -8.98 12.06
C THR A 309 -13.14 -9.85 13.16
N ASP A 310 -14.36 -9.53 13.60
CA ASP A 310 -15.08 -10.33 14.61
C ASP A 310 -15.38 -11.75 14.10
N GLU A 311 -15.81 -11.90 12.84
CA GLU A 311 -16.03 -13.22 12.24
C GLU A 311 -14.73 -14.04 12.17
N TYR A 312 -13.63 -13.43 11.72
CA TYR A 312 -12.32 -14.07 11.70
C TYR A 312 -11.92 -14.58 13.09
N VAL A 313 -12.02 -13.72 14.10
CA VAL A 313 -11.67 -14.07 15.49
C VAL A 313 -12.56 -15.21 16.00
N ALA A 314 -13.87 -15.13 15.80
CA ALA A 314 -14.82 -16.16 16.19
C ALA A 314 -14.47 -17.51 15.55
N ASP A 315 -14.22 -17.53 14.24
CA ASP A 315 -13.94 -18.76 13.51
C ASP A 315 -12.62 -19.41 13.93
N VAL A 316 -11.61 -18.60 14.28
CA VAL A 316 -10.37 -19.09 14.88
C VAL A 316 -10.65 -19.72 16.25
N VAL A 317 -11.26 -18.96 17.17
CA VAL A 317 -11.45 -19.40 18.57
C VAL A 317 -12.35 -20.64 18.64
N TYR A 318 -13.54 -20.59 18.05
CA TYR A 318 -14.48 -21.72 18.07
C TYR A 318 -13.96 -22.91 17.27
N GLY A 319 -13.28 -22.67 16.14
CA GLY A 319 -12.71 -23.73 15.32
C GLY A 319 -11.63 -24.54 16.06
N VAL A 320 -10.70 -23.85 16.73
CA VAL A 320 -9.67 -24.51 17.54
C VAL A 320 -10.30 -25.20 18.76
N LYS A 321 -11.21 -24.52 19.46
CA LYS A 321 -11.91 -25.05 20.64
C LYS A 321 -12.59 -26.38 20.34
N GLN A 322 -13.41 -26.41 19.29
CA GLN A 322 -14.18 -27.58 18.91
C GLN A 322 -13.29 -28.81 18.72
N ILE A 323 -12.15 -28.63 18.05
CA ILE A 323 -11.23 -29.74 17.78
C ILE A 323 -10.51 -30.19 19.05
N CYS A 324 -10.06 -29.24 19.89
CA CYS A 324 -9.39 -29.58 21.14
C CYS A 324 -10.31 -30.33 22.10
N ASP A 325 -11.57 -29.89 22.25
CA ASP A 325 -12.58 -30.57 23.06
C ASP A 325 -12.84 -32.00 22.54
N LEU A 326 -13.01 -32.16 21.23
CA LEU A 326 -13.28 -33.46 20.60
C LEU A 326 -12.12 -34.44 20.74
N GLU A 327 -10.89 -33.94 20.69
CA GLU A 327 -9.67 -34.74 20.79
C GLU A 327 -9.17 -34.88 22.23
N GLU A 328 -9.89 -34.29 23.19
CA GLU A 328 -9.59 -34.28 24.64
C GLU A 328 -8.17 -33.76 24.95
N VAL A 329 -7.75 -32.68 24.25
CA VAL A 329 -6.45 -32.03 24.46
C VAL A 329 -6.61 -30.61 25.04
N PRO A 330 -5.60 -30.07 25.74
CA PRO A 330 -5.64 -28.70 26.24
C PRO A 330 -5.73 -27.66 25.12
N HIS A 331 -6.49 -26.60 25.36
CA HIS A 331 -6.53 -25.40 24.53
C HIS A 331 -5.14 -24.72 24.49
N PRO A 332 -4.53 -24.51 23.30
CA PRO A 332 -3.29 -23.76 23.19
C PRO A 332 -3.50 -22.26 23.37
N ASN A 333 -2.44 -21.52 23.67
CA ASN A 333 -2.48 -20.07 23.47
C ASN A 333 -2.54 -19.78 21.96
N LEU A 334 -3.47 -18.93 21.55
CA LEU A 334 -3.64 -18.55 20.15
C LEU A 334 -2.68 -17.42 19.82
N VAL A 335 -1.98 -17.53 18.69
CA VAL A 335 -1.09 -16.50 18.17
C VAL A 335 -1.53 -16.14 16.75
N SER A 336 -1.57 -14.84 16.42
CA SER A 336 -1.76 -14.37 15.04
C SER A 336 -0.73 -13.30 14.68
N GLU A 337 -0.29 -13.33 13.42
CA GLU A 337 0.69 -12.39 12.85
C GLU A 337 -0.01 -11.39 11.90
N SER A 338 -1.07 -10.74 12.36
CA SER A 338 -2.00 -9.96 11.53
C SER A 338 -1.47 -8.57 11.09
N GLY A 339 -0.22 -8.48 10.63
CA GLY A 339 0.47 -7.19 10.41
C GLY A 339 -0.22 -6.25 9.42
N ARG A 340 -0.71 -6.75 8.27
CA ARG A 340 -1.44 -5.91 7.28
C ARG A 340 -2.70 -5.29 7.89
N ALA A 341 -3.42 -6.05 8.71
CA ALA A 341 -4.65 -5.60 9.34
C ALA A 341 -4.38 -4.48 10.36
N ILE A 342 -3.25 -4.55 11.05
CA ILE A 342 -2.81 -3.53 12.00
C ILE A 342 -2.39 -2.24 11.28
N THR A 343 -1.65 -2.34 10.17
CA THR A 343 -1.00 -1.16 9.58
C THR A 343 -1.65 -0.60 8.33
N ALA A 344 -2.64 -1.24 7.70
CA ALA A 344 -3.16 -0.69 6.43
C ALA A 344 -3.75 0.74 6.59
N HIS A 345 -4.69 0.92 7.53
CA HIS A 345 -5.46 2.16 7.68
C HIS A 345 -4.71 3.33 8.30
N HIS A 346 -3.60 3.11 8.99
CA HIS A 346 -2.91 4.18 9.74
C HIS A 346 -2.20 5.22 8.85
N SER A 347 -2.12 5.02 7.53
CA SER A 347 -1.31 5.87 6.66
C SER A 347 -1.99 6.16 5.33
N CYS A 348 -1.78 7.39 4.86
CA CYS A 348 -2.10 7.83 3.51
C CYS A 348 -0.96 8.68 2.92
N VAL A 349 -0.89 8.74 1.59
CA VAL A 349 -0.02 9.65 0.85
C VAL A 349 -0.87 10.80 0.34
N VAL A 350 -0.51 12.03 0.68
CA VAL A 350 -1.15 13.23 0.15
C VAL A 350 -0.22 13.90 -0.85
N THR A 351 -0.75 14.18 -2.02
CA THR A 351 -0.05 14.89 -3.10
C THR A 351 -0.93 15.96 -3.70
N ASN A 352 -0.32 16.84 -4.48
CA ASN A 352 -0.98 17.91 -5.20
C ASN A 352 -0.94 17.66 -6.71
N ILE A 353 -1.98 18.11 -7.41
CA ILE A 353 -2.04 18.05 -8.88
C ILE A 353 -1.33 19.27 -9.45
N VAL A 354 -0.24 19.05 -10.18
CA VAL A 354 0.62 20.10 -10.76
C VAL A 354 0.21 20.49 -12.16
N GLY A 355 -0.59 19.67 -12.82
CA GLY A 355 -1.03 19.94 -14.18
C GLY A 355 -2.05 18.93 -14.69
N GLU A 356 -2.66 19.31 -15.80
CA GLU A 356 -3.63 18.50 -16.52
C GLU A 356 -3.13 18.32 -17.96
N ILE A 357 -2.99 17.07 -18.38
CA ILE A 357 -2.65 16.69 -19.75
C ILE A 357 -3.95 16.30 -20.45
N LYS A 358 -4.26 17.00 -21.54
CA LYS A 358 -5.46 16.80 -22.36
C LYS A 358 -5.09 16.78 -23.82
N ASN A 359 -5.58 15.79 -24.56
CA ASN A 359 -5.44 15.72 -26.02
C ASN A 359 -6.12 16.91 -26.74
N THR A 360 -7.11 17.52 -26.10
CA THR A 360 -7.85 18.71 -26.60
C THR A 360 -7.27 20.05 -26.13
N GLY A 361 -6.22 20.06 -25.31
CA GLY A 361 -5.70 21.27 -24.66
C GLY A 361 -5.01 22.25 -25.61
N ALA A 362 -4.38 21.75 -26.67
CA ALA A 362 -3.74 22.56 -27.70
C ALA A 362 -4.70 22.79 -28.88
N GLN A 363 -4.88 24.05 -29.27
CA GLN A 363 -5.71 24.44 -30.41
C GLN A 363 -4.82 25.01 -31.51
N PHE A 364 -5.06 24.60 -32.75
CA PHE A 364 -4.40 25.13 -33.94
C PHE A 364 -5.41 25.80 -34.87
N ASP A 365 -4.96 26.77 -35.67
CA ASP A 365 -5.84 27.41 -36.64
C ASP A 365 -6.24 26.41 -37.74
N ILE A 366 -7.51 26.03 -37.72
CA ILE A 366 -8.11 25.11 -38.68
C ILE A 366 -8.58 25.83 -39.95
N THR A 367 -8.25 27.10 -40.22
CA THR A 367 -8.70 27.73 -41.47
C THR A 367 -8.19 26.98 -42.73
N PRO A 368 -9.01 26.86 -43.80
CA PRO A 368 -8.57 26.23 -45.04
C PRO A 368 -7.38 26.96 -45.65
N THR A 369 -6.39 26.22 -46.10
CA THR A 369 -5.24 26.76 -46.86
C THR A 369 -5.31 26.36 -48.33
N GLU A 370 -4.91 27.27 -49.22
CA GLU A 370 -4.88 27.01 -50.66
C GLU A 370 -3.92 25.84 -50.97
N GLY A 371 -4.43 24.81 -51.63
CA GLY A 371 -3.65 23.60 -51.93
C GLY A 371 -3.52 22.60 -50.77
N GLU A 372 -4.32 22.72 -49.70
CA GLU A 372 -4.32 21.71 -48.62
C GLU A 372 -4.66 20.31 -49.14
N HIS A 373 -3.98 19.31 -48.59
CA HIS A 373 -4.18 17.92 -49.00
C HIS A 373 -5.62 17.46 -48.76
N ILE A 374 -6.13 16.60 -49.65
CA ILE A 374 -7.52 16.11 -49.63
C ILE A 374 -7.94 15.50 -48.29
N LEU A 375 -7.02 14.85 -47.57
CA LEU A 375 -7.28 14.29 -46.24
C LEU A 375 -7.66 15.36 -45.20
N VAL A 376 -7.04 16.55 -45.27
CA VAL A 376 -7.35 17.67 -44.38
C VAL A 376 -8.73 18.25 -44.74
N SER A 377 -9.00 18.41 -46.04
CA SER A 377 -10.31 18.86 -46.54
C SER A 377 -11.43 17.90 -46.14
N ASN A 378 -11.22 16.59 -46.30
CA ASN A 378 -12.21 15.57 -45.92
C ASN A 378 -12.47 15.57 -44.40
N MET A 379 -11.43 15.67 -43.57
CA MET A 379 -11.59 15.80 -42.11
C MET A 379 -12.39 17.06 -41.75
N ARG A 380 -12.17 18.17 -42.46
CA ARG A 380 -12.90 19.42 -42.26
C ARG A 380 -14.38 19.32 -42.62
N GLU A 381 -14.72 18.55 -43.65
CA GLU A 381 -16.12 18.25 -43.96
C GLU A 381 -16.81 17.52 -42.81
N LEU A 382 -16.12 16.57 -42.16
CA LEU A 382 -16.65 15.87 -40.97
C LEU A 382 -16.87 16.79 -39.76
N VAL A 383 -16.06 17.84 -39.58
CA VAL A 383 -16.31 18.84 -38.53
C VAL A 383 -17.66 19.52 -38.73
N ASN A 384 -18.05 19.79 -39.97
CA ASN A 384 -19.31 20.46 -40.30
C ASN A 384 -20.50 19.49 -40.46
N GLY A 385 -20.25 18.18 -40.55
CA GLY A 385 -21.25 17.13 -40.74
C GLY A 385 -21.97 16.69 -39.47
N SER A 386 -22.58 17.62 -38.73
CA SER A 386 -23.30 17.31 -37.47
C SER A 386 -24.54 16.42 -37.64
N ASP A 387 -25.04 16.28 -38.87
CA ASP A 387 -26.22 15.47 -39.20
C ASP A 387 -25.89 13.98 -39.43
N MET A 388 -24.60 13.60 -39.41
CA MET A 388 -24.14 12.21 -39.56
C MET A 388 -24.36 11.40 -38.29
N HIS A 389 -24.55 10.08 -38.44
CA HIS A 389 -24.62 9.19 -37.29
C HIS A 389 -23.26 9.21 -36.53
N PRO A 390 -23.23 9.33 -35.19
CA PRO A 390 -21.98 9.46 -34.43
C PRO A 390 -20.94 8.38 -34.72
N GLN A 391 -21.36 7.11 -34.83
CA GLN A 391 -20.48 5.98 -35.18
C GLN A 391 -19.84 6.14 -36.57
N GLU A 392 -20.60 6.58 -37.57
CA GLU A 392 -20.10 6.79 -38.94
C GLU A 392 -19.07 7.92 -38.95
N ARG A 393 -19.40 9.02 -38.27
CA ARG A 393 -18.51 10.18 -38.11
C ARG A 393 -17.21 9.81 -37.40
N TYR A 394 -17.26 8.96 -36.36
CA TYR A 394 -16.08 8.45 -35.67
C TYR A 394 -15.22 7.56 -36.59
N ASN A 395 -15.83 6.58 -37.26
CA ASN A 395 -15.10 5.65 -38.13
C ASN A 395 -14.37 6.38 -39.27
N ASP A 396 -15.03 7.36 -39.90
CA ASP A 396 -14.43 8.16 -40.96
C ASP A 396 -13.29 9.06 -40.41
N ALA A 397 -13.49 9.69 -39.25
CA ALA A 397 -12.47 10.50 -38.61
C ALA A 397 -11.23 9.65 -38.24
N ALA A 398 -11.43 8.47 -37.64
CA ALA A 398 -10.35 7.54 -37.30
C ALA A 398 -9.59 7.06 -38.55
N SER A 399 -10.31 6.72 -39.62
CA SER A 399 -9.73 6.32 -40.91
C SER A 399 -8.88 7.43 -41.53
N PHE A 400 -9.37 8.68 -41.53
CA PHE A 400 -8.61 9.83 -42.03
C PHE A 400 -7.41 10.16 -41.16
N LYS A 401 -7.52 10.04 -39.84
CA LYS A 401 -6.39 10.19 -38.90
C LYS A 401 -5.28 9.18 -39.16
N GLN A 402 -5.63 7.92 -39.36
CA GLN A 402 -4.67 6.87 -39.71
C GLN A 402 -4.00 7.14 -41.06
N SER A 403 -4.81 7.43 -42.10
CA SER A 403 -4.31 7.73 -43.45
C SER A 403 -3.39 8.97 -43.47
N ALA A 404 -3.72 10.00 -42.69
CA ALA A 404 -2.91 11.19 -42.56
C ALA A 404 -1.57 10.90 -41.87
N TYR A 405 -1.58 10.08 -40.82
CA TYR A 405 -0.33 9.67 -40.16
C TYR A 405 0.59 8.87 -41.08
N GLU A 406 0.03 7.99 -41.92
CA GLU A 406 0.78 7.29 -42.96
C GLU A 406 1.33 8.23 -44.03
N ALA A 407 0.51 9.18 -44.51
CA ALA A 407 0.95 10.20 -45.47
C ALA A 407 2.05 11.10 -44.89
N PHE A 408 1.96 11.50 -43.63
CA PHE A 408 2.98 12.27 -42.92
C PHE A 408 4.30 11.49 -42.81
N LYS A 409 4.27 10.20 -42.46
CA LYS A 409 5.46 9.32 -42.44
C LYS A 409 6.17 9.25 -43.79
N LEU A 410 5.42 9.37 -44.88
CA LEU A 410 5.95 9.38 -46.25
C LEU A 410 6.39 10.77 -46.73
N GLY A 411 6.27 11.81 -45.89
CA GLY A 411 6.61 13.19 -46.24
C GLY A 411 5.60 13.87 -47.18
N ILE A 412 4.38 13.34 -47.27
CA ILE A 412 3.31 13.87 -48.14
C ILE A 412 2.59 15.05 -47.46
N LEU A 413 2.36 14.96 -46.15
CA LEU A 413 1.73 16.02 -45.36
C LEU A 413 2.76 16.88 -44.64
N SER A 414 2.48 18.19 -44.56
CA SER A 414 3.22 19.14 -43.74
C SER A 414 2.84 19.06 -42.25
N LEU A 415 3.66 19.69 -41.39
CA LEU A 415 3.35 19.81 -39.97
C LEU A 415 2.06 20.62 -39.72
N ASP A 416 1.85 21.72 -40.46
CA ASP A 416 0.63 22.52 -40.39
C ASP A 416 -0.62 21.71 -40.76
N GLU A 417 -0.56 20.89 -41.81
CA GLU A 417 -1.67 20.02 -42.22
C GLU A 417 -1.98 18.94 -41.18
N MET A 418 -0.95 18.33 -40.58
CA MET A 418 -1.13 17.40 -39.47
C MET A 418 -1.73 18.09 -38.24
N ALA A 419 -1.27 19.29 -37.89
CA ALA A 419 -1.80 20.05 -36.76
C ALA A 419 -3.28 20.40 -36.94
N LYS A 420 -3.68 20.81 -38.16
CA LYS A 420 -5.10 21.05 -38.51
C LYS A 420 -5.92 19.78 -38.37
N LEU A 421 -5.44 18.67 -38.94
CA LEU A 421 -6.14 17.40 -38.94
C LEU A 421 -6.32 16.87 -37.51
N ASP A 422 -5.30 16.95 -36.67
CA ASP A 422 -5.34 16.53 -35.27
C ASP A 422 -6.31 17.37 -34.45
N THR A 423 -6.28 18.69 -34.64
CA THR A 423 -7.21 19.62 -33.96
C THR A 423 -8.66 19.29 -34.33
N MET A 424 -8.93 19.03 -35.61
CA MET A 424 -10.27 18.66 -36.08
C MET A 424 -10.70 17.28 -35.57
N TYR A 425 -9.80 16.30 -35.58
CA TYR A 425 -10.06 14.95 -35.08
C TYR A 425 -10.52 14.99 -33.61
N TRP A 426 -9.74 15.61 -32.73
CA TRP A 426 -10.09 15.69 -31.31
C TRP A 426 -11.36 16.50 -31.03
N ARG A 427 -11.63 17.53 -31.85
CA ARG A 427 -12.89 18.28 -31.80
C ARG A 427 -14.08 17.40 -32.17
N ILE A 428 -13.99 16.62 -33.24
CA ILE A 428 -15.04 15.68 -33.66
C ILE A 428 -15.32 14.66 -32.55
N LEU A 429 -14.27 14.04 -31.99
CA LEU A 429 -14.41 13.08 -30.90
C LEU A 429 -15.08 13.70 -29.66
N SER A 430 -14.70 14.92 -29.30
CA SER A 430 -15.31 15.64 -28.16
C SER A 430 -16.80 15.96 -28.41
N GLU A 431 -17.15 16.39 -29.63
CA GLU A 431 -18.54 16.64 -30.02
C GLU A 431 -19.36 15.35 -30.00
N ILE A 432 -18.83 14.25 -30.54
CA ILE A 432 -19.44 12.92 -30.51
C ILE A 432 -19.71 12.51 -29.06
N HIS A 433 -18.69 12.55 -28.20
CA HIS A 433 -18.81 12.21 -26.79
C HIS A 433 -19.88 13.06 -26.07
N SER A 434 -19.95 14.36 -26.35
CA SER A 434 -20.97 15.24 -25.75
C SER A 434 -22.41 15.01 -26.26
N SER A 435 -22.57 14.42 -27.45
CA SER A 435 -23.88 14.19 -28.09
C SER A 435 -24.51 12.85 -27.71
N LEU A 436 -23.74 11.94 -27.12
CA LEU A 436 -24.18 10.62 -26.73
C LEU A 436 -24.86 10.69 -25.35
N ASP A 437 -26.09 10.21 -25.28
CA ASP A 437 -26.82 10.07 -24.02
C ASP A 437 -26.34 8.81 -23.30
N ARG A 438 -26.09 8.91 -21.99
CA ARG A 438 -25.68 7.77 -21.15
C ARG A 438 -26.73 6.67 -21.20
N GLU A 439 -28.02 6.94 -21.38
CA GLU A 439 -29.02 5.85 -21.37
C GLU A 439 -29.09 5.04 -22.70
N SER A 440 -28.34 5.42 -23.73
CA SER A 440 -28.40 4.82 -25.08
C SER A 440 -27.27 3.81 -25.37
N PHE A 441 -26.67 3.21 -24.32
CA PHE A 441 -25.50 2.32 -24.40
C PHE A 441 -25.69 1.06 -25.28
N VAL A 442 -24.97 0.96 -26.42
CA VAL A 442 -24.91 -0.27 -27.25
C VAL A 442 -23.51 -0.59 -27.84
N PHE A 443 -22.44 0.20 -27.64
CA PHE A 443 -21.19 0.00 -28.42
C PHE A 443 -19.91 -0.11 -27.56
N GLN A 444 -19.08 -1.11 -27.88
CA GLN A 444 -17.78 -1.39 -27.25
C GLN A 444 -16.71 -0.34 -27.61
N GLU A 445 -16.79 0.30 -28.79
CA GLU A 445 -15.81 1.32 -29.21
C GLU A 445 -15.95 2.67 -28.47
N LEU A 446 -16.98 2.84 -27.63
CA LEU A 446 -17.21 4.07 -26.85
C LEU A 446 -16.48 4.10 -25.50
N GLU A 447 -16.21 2.94 -24.89
CA GLU A 447 -15.34 2.87 -23.69
C GLU A 447 -13.92 3.33 -24.05
N GLU A 448 -13.41 2.87 -25.20
CA GLU A 448 -12.13 3.34 -25.75
C GLU A 448 -12.14 4.85 -26.03
N LEU A 449 -13.29 5.42 -26.42
CA LEU A 449 -13.42 6.85 -26.67
C LEU A 449 -13.38 7.68 -25.37
N GLU A 450 -14.05 7.21 -24.31
CA GLU A 450 -14.01 7.85 -22.99
C GLU A 450 -12.57 7.84 -22.45
N ASP A 451 -11.85 6.73 -22.60
CA ASP A 451 -10.44 6.62 -22.21
C ASP A 451 -9.50 7.51 -23.04
N MET A 452 -9.74 7.63 -24.36
CA MET A 452 -8.96 8.49 -25.25
C MET A 452 -9.15 9.98 -24.96
N LEU A 453 -10.33 10.37 -24.47
CA LEU A 453 -10.69 11.74 -24.11
C LEU A 453 -10.44 12.05 -22.63
N ALA A 454 -10.22 11.03 -21.80
CA ALA A 454 -9.92 11.17 -20.39
C ALA A 454 -8.69 12.06 -20.20
N SER A 455 -8.75 12.92 -19.19
CA SER A 455 -7.63 13.77 -18.84
C SER A 455 -6.58 12.97 -18.08
N GLN A 456 -5.33 13.42 -18.08
CA GLN A 456 -4.34 12.88 -17.15
C GLN A 456 -3.98 13.95 -16.14
N TYR A 457 -4.16 13.64 -14.86
CA TYR A 457 -3.81 14.53 -13.76
C TYR A 457 -2.39 14.19 -13.32
N LEU A 458 -1.49 15.13 -13.54
CA LEU A 458 -0.09 15.00 -13.17
C LEU A 458 0.05 15.33 -11.69
N CYS A 459 0.39 14.33 -10.88
CA CYS A 459 0.54 14.46 -9.44
C CYS A 459 2.01 14.47 -9.06
N ASN A 460 2.39 15.37 -8.15
CA ASN A 460 3.75 15.50 -7.65
C ASN A 460 4.11 14.36 -6.69
N PHE A 461 4.34 13.15 -7.19
CA PHE A 461 4.83 12.01 -6.40
C PHE A 461 5.48 10.96 -7.34
N SER A 462 5.88 9.81 -6.78
CA SER A 462 6.30 8.66 -7.57
C SER A 462 5.53 7.41 -7.16
N ILE A 463 4.92 6.72 -8.13
CA ILE A 463 4.21 5.46 -7.96
C ILE A 463 5.17 4.36 -7.54
N PHE A 464 6.36 4.29 -8.14
CA PHE A 464 7.40 3.31 -7.79
C PHE A 464 7.85 3.43 -6.33
N GLN A 465 7.79 4.63 -5.77
CA GLN A 465 8.16 4.89 -4.40
C GLN A 465 6.99 4.72 -3.41
N SER A 466 5.77 5.13 -3.79
CA SER A 466 4.66 5.31 -2.83
C SER A 466 3.51 4.32 -3.02
N ALA A 467 3.48 3.60 -4.15
CA ALA A 467 2.43 2.65 -4.53
C ALA A 467 3.04 1.41 -5.23
N ALA A 468 4.14 0.90 -4.68
CA ALA A 468 4.92 -0.18 -5.28
C ALA A 468 4.09 -1.46 -5.50
N ASP A 469 3.13 -1.78 -4.62
CA ASP A 469 2.25 -2.95 -4.81
C ASP A 469 1.28 -2.77 -5.99
N THR A 470 0.84 -1.54 -6.25
CA THR A 470 -0.01 -1.24 -7.42
C THR A 470 0.75 -1.54 -8.71
N TRP A 471 2.00 -1.11 -8.80
CA TRP A 471 2.87 -1.41 -9.93
C TRP A 471 3.23 -2.91 -10.03
N ALA A 472 3.69 -3.51 -8.93
CA ALA A 472 4.28 -4.86 -8.97
C ALA A 472 3.24 -5.98 -9.09
N ILE A 473 2.08 -5.84 -8.45
CA ILE A 473 1.06 -6.92 -8.35
C ILE A 473 -0.37 -6.43 -8.64
N GLY A 474 -0.54 -5.21 -9.17
CA GLY A 474 -1.84 -4.65 -9.50
C GLY A 474 -2.76 -4.48 -8.30
N GLN A 475 -2.20 -4.20 -7.11
CA GLN A 475 -2.97 -3.88 -5.91
C GLN A 475 -3.77 -2.59 -6.12
N VAL A 476 -5.04 -2.61 -5.73
CA VAL A 476 -5.89 -1.42 -5.78
C VAL A 476 -5.77 -0.69 -4.45
N LEU A 477 -5.60 0.63 -4.51
CA LEU A 477 -5.57 1.53 -3.36
C LEU A 477 -6.68 2.57 -3.55
N PRO A 478 -7.42 2.95 -2.50
CA PRO A 478 -8.36 4.06 -2.59
C PRO A 478 -7.65 5.37 -2.86
N ILE A 479 -8.16 6.10 -3.85
CA ILE A 479 -7.64 7.39 -4.27
C ILE A 479 -8.82 8.34 -4.36
N VAL A 480 -8.81 9.37 -3.54
CA VAL A 480 -9.93 10.31 -3.43
C VAL A 480 -9.42 11.74 -3.25
N PRO A 481 -10.17 12.75 -3.73
CA PRO A 481 -9.96 14.13 -3.29
C PRO A 481 -10.07 14.20 -1.77
N ILE A 482 -9.20 14.96 -1.11
CA ILE A 482 -9.30 15.13 0.35
C ILE A 482 -10.41 16.12 0.76
N ASN A 483 -10.87 16.95 -0.18
CA ASN A 483 -11.89 17.97 -0.02
C ASN A 483 -12.71 18.16 -1.31
N ARG A 484 -13.72 19.04 -1.24
CA ARG A 484 -14.70 19.33 -2.32
C ARG A 484 -15.61 18.16 -2.67
N LEU A 485 -15.76 17.17 -1.79
CA LEU A 485 -16.63 16.02 -2.00
C LEU A 485 -18.13 16.38 -1.95
N ASP A 486 -18.45 17.60 -1.50
CA ASP A 486 -19.77 18.24 -1.62
C ASP A 486 -20.04 18.87 -3.00
N GLU A 487 -19.06 18.85 -3.90
CA GLU A 487 -19.17 19.29 -5.28
C GLU A 487 -19.19 18.09 -6.24
N LYS A 488 -19.89 18.23 -7.37
CA LYS A 488 -19.94 17.17 -8.39
C LYS A 488 -18.61 17.13 -9.16
N PRO A 489 -17.92 15.98 -9.26
CA PRO A 489 -16.77 15.86 -10.14
C PRO A 489 -17.18 16.03 -11.61
N GLU A 490 -16.44 16.86 -12.35
CA GLU A 490 -16.77 17.18 -13.75
C GLU A 490 -15.84 16.52 -14.77
N VAL A 491 -14.71 15.97 -14.32
CA VAL A 491 -13.63 15.48 -15.18
C VAL A 491 -13.39 14.00 -14.91
N ARG A 492 -13.36 13.17 -15.95
CA ARG A 492 -12.79 11.83 -15.85
C ARG A 492 -11.32 11.89 -16.16
N CYS A 493 -10.51 11.31 -15.27
CA CYS A 493 -9.07 11.31 -15.45
C CYS A 493 -8.39 10.06 -14.91
N SER A 494 -7.21 9.81 -15.46
CA SER A 494 -6.21 8.95 -14.84
C SER A 494 -5.16 9.80 -14.12
N ILE A 495 -4.62 9.30 -13.02
CA ILE A 495 -3.49 9.88 -12.32
C ILE A 495 -2.18 9.36 -12.93
N VAL A 496 -1.30 10.29 -13.24
CA VAL A 496 0.07 10.04 -13.67
C VAL A 496 1.03 10.73 -12.71
N ASP A 497 2.19 10.12 -12.48
CA ASP A 497 3.22 10.66 -11.60
C ASP A 497 4.23 11.52 -12.39
N ILE A 498 5.22 12.11 -11.72
CA ILE A 498 6.22 12.99 -12.36
C ILE A 498 7.44 12.23 -12.91
N THR A 499 7.40 10.90 -12.97
CA THR A 499 8.49 10.10 -13.51
C THR A 499 8.52 10.21 -15.03
N CYS A 500 9.67 9.87 -15.62
CA CYS A 500 9.79 9.81 -17.08
C CYS A 500 9.38 8.45 -17.67
N ASP A 501 8.83 7.56 -16.84
CA ASP A 501 8.42 6.21 -17.24
C ASP A 501 6.92 6.18 -17.54
N SER A 502 6.54 5.49 -18.61
CA SER A 502 5.12 5.31 -18.97
C SER A 502 4.34 4.49 -17.96
N ASP A 503 5.03 3.65 -17.18
CA ASP A 503 4.44 2.86 -16.10
C ASP A 503 4.16 3.73 -14.85
N GLY A 504 4.61 4.99 -14.84
CA GLY A 504 4.22 6.04 -13.89
C GLY A 504 2.76 6.49 -14.03
N LYS A 505 1.83 5.55 -14.23
CA LYS A 505 0.40 5.77 -14.39
C LYS A 505 -0.38 4.77 -13.54
N LEU A 506 -1.36 5.27 -12.80
CA LEU A 506 -2.35 4.44 -12.13
C LEU A 506 -3.48 4.08 -13.11
N SER A 507 -3.82 2.80 -13.17
CA SER A 507 -4.74 2.24 -14.16
C SER A 507 -5.95 1.54 -13.56
N LYS A 508 -6.10 1.52 -12.23
CA LYS A 508 -7.23 0.88 -11.56
C LYS A 508 -7.71 1.73 -10.40
N TYR A 509 -8.95 2.14 -10.45
CA TYR A 509 -9.61 3.00 -9.47
C TYR A 509 -10.87 2.32 -8.96
N ILE A 510 -11.25 2.65 -7.74
CA ILE A 510 -12.51 2.23 -7.14
C ILE A 510 -13.56 3.27 -7.54
N GLU A 511 -14.59 2.81 -8.25
CA GLU A 511 -15.73 3.63 -8.63
C GLU A 511 -17.01 2.87 -8.29
N GLY A 512 -17.71 3.31 -7.24
CA GLY A 512 -18.80 2.53 -6.68
C GLY A 512 -18.31 1.16 -6.22
N THR A 513 -18.90 0.09 -6.74
CA THR A 513 -18.49 -1.29 -6.46
C THR A 513 -17.64 -1.89 -7.57
N GLU A 514 -17.27 -1.10 -8.57
CA GLU A 514 -16.55 -1.55 -9.76
C GLU A 514 -15.12 -1.01 -9.77
N ILE A 515 -14.28 -1.66 -10.59
CA ILE A 515 -12.93 -1.18 -10.87
C ILE A 515 -12.94 -0.54 -12.26
N SER A 516 -12.52 0.72 -12.30
CA SER A 516 -12.49 1.54 -13.50
C SER A 516 -11.07 1.93 -13.87
N ASP A 517 -10.80 2.17 -15.16
CA ASP A 517 -9.49 2.61 -15.65
C ASP A 517 -9.29 4.13 -15.47
N ASN A 518 -10.36 4.87 -15.16
CA ASN A 518 -10.37 6.30 -14.93
C ASN A 518 -11.30 6.66 -13.76
N ILE A 519 -10.94 7.69 -12.99
CA ILE A 519 -11.72 8.15 -11.83
C ILE A 519 -12.32 9.54 -12.10
N PRO A 520 -13.60 9.77 -11.71
CA PRO A 520 -14.15 11.11 -11.71
C PRO A 520 -13.47 12.00 -10.64
N MET A 521 -13.05 13.20 -11.05
CA MET A 521 -12.38 14.20 -10.25
C MET A 521 -12.94 15.59 -10.57
N HIS A 522 -12.68 16.55 -9.68
CA HIS A 522 -13.05 17.93 -9.91
C HIS A 522 -12.13 18.62 -10.90
N SER A 523 -12.69 19.56 -11.65
CA SER A 523 -11.92 20.49 -12.47
C SER A 523 -10.94 21.31 -11.63
N LEU A 524 -9.73 21.51 -12.18
CA LEU A 524 -8.70 22.31 -11.56
C LEU A 524 -9.05 23.80 -11.65
N ARG A 525 -8.99 24.50 -10.52
CA ARG A 525 -9.24 25.95 -10.43
C ARG A 525 -7.92 26.71 -10.39
N LYS A 526 -7.84 27.82 -11.13
CA LYS A 526 -6.59 28.58 -11.25
C LYS A 526 -6.24 29.27 -9.92
N GLY A 527 -5.08 28.94 -9.37
CA GLY A 527 -4.57 29.53 -8.13
C GLY A 527 -5.11 28.87 -6.86
N GLU A 528 -5.82 27.74 -6.99
CA GLU A 528 -6.20 26.87 -5.88
C GLU A 528 -5.45 25.55 -6.02
N ASP A 529 -4.88 25.08 -4.92
CA ASP A 529 -4.27 23.75 -4.86
C ASP A 529 -5.37 22.69 -4.80
N TYR A 530 -5.16 21.59 -5.52
CA TYR A 530 -6.06 20.45 -5.53
C TYR A 530 -5.29 19.22 -5.04
N HIS A 531 -5.69 18.74 -3.87
CA HIS A 531 -5.02 17.68 -3.14
C HIS A 531 -5.76 16.36 -3.27
N VAL A 532 -4.99 15.29 -3.49
CA VAL A 532 -5.50 13.92 -3.61
C VAL A 532 -4.81 13.06 -2.56
N GLY A 533 -5.61 12.26 -1.85
CA GLY A 533 -5.13 11.28 -0.90
C GLY A 533 -5.16 9.88 -1.51
N MET A 534 -4.08 9.15 -1.35
CA MET A 534 -3.98 7.71 -1.60
C MET A 534 -3.94 6.98 -0.26
N PHE A 535 -5.00 6.22 0.04
CA PHE A 535 -5.23 5.65 1.36
C PHE A 535 -4.83 4.18 1.43
N LEU A 536 -4.79 3.66 2.65
CA LEU A 536 -4.44 2.27 2.96
C LEU A 536 -2.99 1.90 2.57
N THR A 537 -2.08 2.87 2.62
CA THR A 537 -0.69 2.74 2.19
C THR A 537 0.23 2.22 3.31
N GLY A 538 -0.26 2.05 4.54
CA GLY A 538 0.60 1.77 5.69
C GLY A 538 1.16 0.34 5.77
N ALA A 539 0.72 -0.57 4.90
CA ALA A 539 1.26 -1.93 4.79
C ALA A 539 2.07 -2.09 3.50
N TYR A 540 3.31 -2.56 3.63
CA TYR A 540 4.28 -2.90 2.57
C TYR A 540 4.80 -1.74 1.69
N GLN A 541 4.06 -0.65 1.49
CA GLN A 541 4.43 0.39 0.52
C GLN A 541 5.77 1.06 0.87
N ASP A 542 5.94 1.44 2.13
CA ASP A 542 7.15 2.06 2.68
C ASP A 542 8.46 1.25 2.47
N VAL A 543 8.30 -0.07 2.44
CA VAL A 543 9.39 -1.05 2.43
C VAL A 543 9.77 -1.41 1.01
N MET A 544 8.78 -1.44 0.11
CA MET A 544 8.94 -1.85 -1.28
C MET A 544 9.25 -0.70 -2.23
N GLY A 545 9.09 0.55 -1.80
CA GLY A 545 9.39 1.73 -2.60
C GLY A 545 10.82 1.74 -3.13
N ASP A 546 10.97 1.98 -4.44
CA ASP A 546 12.26 2.13 -5.12
C ASP A 546 12.53 3.58 -5.52
N MET A 547 13.82 3.94 -5.61
CA MET A 547 14.27 5.28 -6.00
C MET A 547 14.30 5.47 -7.52
N HIS A 548 13.24 5.08 -8.22
CA HIS A 548 13.13 5.27 -9.66
C HIS A 548 13.24 6.77 -10.01
N ASN A 549 13.99 7.10 -11.06
CA ASN A 549 14.41 8.48 -11.38
C ASN A 549 15.07 9.27 -10.24
N LEU A 550 15.61 8.58 -9.22
CA LEU A 550 16.19 9.18 -8.02
C LEU A 550 15.18 9.94 -7.15
N PHE A 551 13.89 9.64 -7.26
CA PHE A 551 12.91 10.13 -6.29
C PHE A 551 13.04 9.35 -4.98
N GLY A 552 13.33 10.07 -3.89
CA GLY A 552 13.55 9.48 -2.58
C GLY A 552 12.25 9.30 -1.78
N ARG A 553 12.39 8.87 -0.52
CA ARG A 553 11.24 8.80 0.40
C ARG A 553 10.62 10.18 0.61
N LEU A 554 9.30 10.18 0.76
CA LEU A 554 8.51 11.36 1.09
C LEU A 554 8.81 11.83 2.52
N THR A 555 8.52 13.10 2.80
CA THR A 555 8.45 13.56 4.19
C THR A 555 7.29 12.88 4.89
N GLU A 556 7.51 12.43 6.11
CA GLU A 556 6.50 11.77 6.93
C GLU A 556 6.06 12.70 8.06
N VAL A 557 4.75 12.73 8.33
CA VAL A 557 4.13 13.57 9.37
C VAL A 557 3.28 12.67 10.26
N HIS A 558 3.54 12.70 11.56
CA HIS A 558 2.80 11.92 12.54
C HIS A 558 1.73 12.80 13.20
N ILE A 559 0.47 12.37 13.10
CA ILE A 559 -0.70 13.06 13.61
C ILE A 559 -1.28 12.26 14.78
N TYR A 560 -1.56 12.99 15.87
CA TYR A 560 -2.27 12.50 17.04
C TYR A 560 -3.47 13.37 17.37
N CYS A 561 -4.50 12.76 17.93
CA CYS A 561 -5.62 13.47 18.53
C CYS A 561 -5.22 14.00 19.92
N HIS A 562 -5.79 15.14 20.31
CA HIS A 562 -5.63 15.64 21.67
C HIS A 562 -6.46 14.81 22.66
N ASP A 563 -5.81 14.27 23.69
CA ASP A 563 -6.48 13.56 24.80
C ASP A 563 -7.53 14.43 25.53
N ASP A 564 -7.26 15.73 25.65
CA ASP A 564 -8.06 16.68 26.43
C ASP A 564 -9.13 17.43 25.61
N GLU A 565 -8.96 17.49 24.27
CA GLU A 565 -9.81 18.26 23.35
C GLU A 565 -10.29 17.36 22.20
N PRO A 566 -11.45 16.68 22.36
CA PRO A 566 -11.97 15.76 21.36
C PRO A 566 -12.18 16.43 19.99
N GLY A 567 -11.57 15.86 18.96
CA GLY A 567 -11.65 16.35 17.58
C GLY A 567 -10.56 17.35 17.19
N ASP A 568 -9.70 17.74 18.15
CA ASP A 568 -8.48 18.50 17.86
C ASP A 568 -7.28 17.56 17.68
N PHE A 569 -6.23 18.04 17.01
CA PHE A 569 -5.05 17.25 16.68
C PHE A 569 -3.76 18.06 16.80
N TYR A 570 -2.63 17.37 16.81
CA TYR A 570 -1.31 17.99 16.71
C TYR A 570 -0.35 17.15 15.88
N ILE A 571 0.65 17.82 15.31
CA ILE A 571 1.80 17.19 14.66
C ILE A 571 2.81 16.81 15.75
N GLU A 572 2.99 15.52 16.01
CA GLU A 572 3.94 15.04 17.01
C GLU A 572 5.39 15.09 16.50
N GLU A 573 5.60 14.52 15.31
CA GLU A 573 6.92 14.39 14.70
C GLU A 573 6.83 14.57 13.19
N VAL A 574 7.86 15.20 12.62
CA VAL A 574 8.06 15.33 11.19
C VAL A 574 9.39 14.67 10.84
N VAL A 575 9.35 13.59 10.08
CA VAL A 575 10.53 12.89 9.60
C VAL A 575 10.84 13.39 8.19
N PRO A 576 11.97 14.11 7.97
CA PRO A 576 12.27 14.68 6.66
C PRO A 576 12.43 13.59 5.59
N GLY A 577 11.84 13.85 4.42
CA GLY A 577 12.04 13.01 3.24
C GLY A 577 13.51 12.94 2.80
N THR A 578 13.81 12.00 1.91
CA THR A 578 15.19 11.82 1.44
C THR A 578 15.60 12.98 0.54
N SER A 579 16.69 13.68 0.89
CA SER A 579 17.23 14.74 0.04
C SER A 579 17.88 14.20 -1.24
N ALA A 580 18.03 15.05 -2.26
CA ALA A 580 18.76 14.69 -3.48
C ALA A 580 20.19 14.23 -3.17
N GLU A 581 20.85 14.86 -2.20
CA GLU A 581 22.14 14.45 -1.67
C GLU A 581 22.12 13.00 -1.16
N LYS A 582 21.13 12.65 -0.33
CA LYS A 582 21.08 11.31 0.26
C LYS A 582 20.76 10.22 -0.76
N VAL A 583 19.92 10.53 -1.76
CA VAL A 583 19.69 9.60 -2.88
C VAL A 583 20.98 9.41 -3.69
N LEU A 584 21.70 10.49 -3.98
CA LEU A 584 22.98 10.42 -4.71
C LEU A 584 24.06 9.65 -3.94
N GLU A 585 24.15 9.81 -2.61
CA GLU A 585 25.03 9.01 -1.76
C GLU A 585 24.70 7.52 -1.83
N THR A 586 23.41 7.16 -1.82
CA THR A 586 22.94 5.78 -1.98
C THR A 586 23.39 5.19 -3.32
N MET A 587 23.42 6.03 -4.37
CA MET A 587 23.96 5.70 -5.70
C MET A 587 25.50 5.82 -5.81
N GLN A 588 26.20 5.91 -4.68
CA GLN A 588 27.66 5.95 -4.55
C GLN A 588 28.32 7.23 -5.07
N TYR A 589 27.57 8.32 -5.22
CA TYR A 589 28.15 9.62 -5.51
C TYR A 589 28.69 10.29 -4.24
N ASN A 590 29.73 11.10 -4.42
CA ASN A 590 30.23 11.98 -3.38
C ASN A 590 29.74 13.42 -3.67
N THR A 591 28.69 13.83 -2.98
CA THR A 591 27.99 15.12 -3.16
C THR A 591 28.90 16.31 -2.89
N ASP A 592 29.75 16.20 -1.87
CA ASP A 592 30.83 17.13 -1.56
C ASP A 592 31.76 17.40 -2.76
N PHE A 593 32.16 16.35 -3.46
CA PHE A 593 33.01 16.44 -4.65
C PHE A 593 32.25 17.01 -5.84
N MET A 594 30.97 16.68 -6.00
CA MET A 594 30.10 17.25 -7.04
C MET A 594 29.95 18.77 -6.87
N ALA A 595 29.61 19.24 -5.67
CA ALA A 595 29.51 20.67 -5.34
C ALA A 595 30.82 21.41 -5.63
N LYS A 596 31.96 20.88 -5.18
CA LYS A 596 33.30 21.45 -5.47
C LYS A 596 33.60 21.50 -6.97
N THR A 597 33.14 20.52 -7.74
CA THR A 597 33.38 20.44 -9.18
C THR A 597 32.55 21.46 -9.96
N VAL A 598 31.27 21.62 -9.61
CA VAL A 598 30.39 22.64 -10.19
C VAL A 598 30.90 24.03 -9.85
N LYS A 599 31.25 24.29 -8.59
CA LYS A 599 31.85 25.56 -8.13
C LYS A 599 33.10 25.93 -8.92
N LYS A 600 34.02 24.99 -9.13
CA LYS A 600 35.23 25.22 -9.96
C LYS A 600 34.90 25.60 -11.41
N SER A 601 33.82 25.06 -11.96
CA SER A 601 33.35 25.40 -13.31
C SER A 601 32.75 26.81 -13.36
N ILE A 602 31.95 27.18 -12.35
CA ILE A 602 31.42 28.53 -12.20
C ILE A 602 32.56 29.56 -12.06
N ASP A 603 33.52 29.30 -11.17
CA ASP A 603 34.69 30.17 -10.95
C ASP A 603 35.51 30.39 -12.24
N ARG A 604 35.57 29.38 -13.10
CA ARG A 604 36.26 29.46 -14.40
C ARG A 604 35.55 30.43 -15.34
N GLU A 605 34.23 30.35 -15.45
CA GLU A 605 33.45 31.24 -16.30
C GLU A 605 33.39 32.68 -15.74
N VAL A 606 33.44 32.84 -14.42
CA VAL A 606 33.64 34.15 -13.77
C VAL A 606 34.99 34.76 -14.15
N ARG A 607 36.09 33.98 -14.11
CA ARG A 607 37.42 34.48 -14.52
C ARG A 607 37.51 34.86 -16.00
N LYS A 608 36.74 34.21 -16.87
CA LYS A 608 36.63 34.56 -18.30
C LYS A 608 35.75 35.79 -18.55
N GLY A 609 35.00 36.24 -17.55
CA GLY A 609 34.09 37.38 -17.67
C GLY A 609 32.74 37.04 -18.29
N HIS A 610 32.38 35.77 -18.45
CA HIS A 610 31.06 35.36 -18.94
C HIS A 610 29.97 35.44 -17.86
N ILE A 611 30.35 35.31 -16.59
CA ILE A 611 29.45 35.38 -15.43
C ILE A 611 29.97 36.44 -14.45
N ALA A 612 29.08 37.26 -13.90
CA ALA A 612 29.47 38.24 -12.88
C ALA A 612 29.81 37.52 -11.55
N PRO A 613 30.84 37.96 -10.78
CA PRO A 613 31.24 37.27 -9.53
C PRO A 613 30.10 37.07 -8.52
N ARG A 614 29.25 38.09 -8.33
CA ARG A 614 28.09 38.01 -7.42
C ARG A 614 27.06 36.97 -7.89
N GLU A 615 26.94 36.79 -9.19
CA GLU A 615 26.05 35.81 -9.79
C GLU A 615 26.63 34.38 -9.66
N GLY A 616 27.94 34.22 -9.81
CA GLY A 616 28.62 32.94 -9.59
C GLY A 616 28.44 32.38 -8.17
N VAL A 617 28.47 33.26 -7.15
CA VAL A 617 28.16 32.86 -5.77
C VAL A 617 26.71 32.36 -5.67
N LYS A 618 25.75 33.11 -6.21
CA LYS A 618 24.33 32.69 -6.19
C LYS A 618 24.11 31.34 -6.87
N TRP A 619 24.77 31.07 -8.00
CA TRP A 619 24.66 29.77 -8.67
C TRP A 619 25.26 28.62 -7.86
N THR A 620 26.33 28.88 -7.11
CA THR A 620 26.93 27.89 -6.20
C THR A 620 25.99 27.58 -5.05
N ASP A 621 25.49 28.63 -4.38
CA ASP A 621 24.54 28.50 -3.26
C ASP A 621 23.25 27.79 -3.70
N TYR A 622 22.78 28.09 -4.92
CA TYR A 622 21.62 27.44 -5.51
C TYR A 622 21.85 25.94 -5.74
N TYR A 623 23.00 25.55 -6.31
CA TYR A 623 23.33 24.15 -6.53
C TYR A 623 23.42 23.36 -5.22
N GLU A 624 24.09 23.91 -4.20
CA GLU A 624 24.19 23.29 -2.86
C GLU A 624 22.80 23.18 -2.20
N LYS A 625 21.95 24.20 -2.35
CA LYS A 625 20.56 24.15 -1.89
C LYS A 625 19.75 23.06 -2.60
N CYS A 626 19.95 22.85 -3.91
CA CYS A 626 19.28 21.78 -4.65
C CYS A 626 19.73 20.39 -4.18
N LEU A 627 21.02 20.21 -3.84
CA LEU A 627 21.50 18.96 -3.26
C LEU A 627 20.85 18.67 -1.89
N ALA A 628 20.74 19.69 -1.04
CA ALA A 628 20.11 19.55 0.28
C ALA A 628 18.58 19.45 0.23
N GLY A 629 17.96 19.78 -0.91
CA GLY A 629 16.50 19.84 -1.07
C GLY A 629 15.84 18.49 -1.33
N SER A 630 14.51 18.50 -1.32
CA SER A 630 13.66 17.38 -1.72
C SER A 630 13.93 16.96 -3.17
N THR A 631 13.73 15.68 -3.46
CA THR A 631 13.77 15.15 -4.84
C THR A 631 12.53 15.52 -5.66
N TYR A 632 11.44 15.94 -5.02
CA TYR A 632 10.16 16.23 -5.67
C TYR A 632 10.06 17.68 -6.12
N LEU A 633 9.03 17.98 -6.94
CA LEU A 633 8.82 19.33 -7.43
C LEU A 633 8.44 20.26 -6.28
N LYS A 634 8.95 21.48 -6.35
CA LYS A 634 8.47 22.58 -5.51
C LYS A 634 7.41 23.33 -6.30
N VAL A 635 6.18 23.28 -5.82
CA VAL A 635 4.98 23.83 -6.48
C VAL A 635 4.57 25.12 -5.81
#